data_AF-A0A967VQ95-F1
#
_entry.id   AF-A0A967VQ95-F1
#
_cell.length_a   1.000
_cell.length_b   1.000
_cell.length_c   1.000
_cell.angle_alpha   90.00
_cell.angle_beta   90.00
_cell.angle_gamma   90.00
#
_symmetry.space_group_name_H-M   'P 1'
#
loop_
_entity.id
_entity.type
_entity.pdbx_description
1 polymer ?
#
loop_
_entity_poly.entity_id
_entity_poly.type
_entity_poly.pdbx_seq_one_letter_code
_entity_poly.pdbx_strand_id
1 'polypeptide(L)'
;MERWVVVTVIIALYLGLTLTIGLLAGRRSTHSVTGYVAADRSFGLLVMYFVTGASVFSAFAFLGGPGWAYSRGAAAFYILAYGALGMAPFYWMGPRIAALGRRHGYVTQAQLITGRFPS
;
A
#
# COMPACT_ATOMS: atom_id res chain seq x y z
N MET A 1 -21.13 26.91 -14.11
CA MET A 1 -20.69 26.64 -12.72
C MET A 1 -19.32 27.26 -12.50
N GLU A 2 -19.11 27.90 -11.36
CA GLU A 2 -17.79 28.42 -11.01
C GLU A 2 -16.80 27.28 -10.75
N ARG A 3 -15.51 27.51 -11.02
CA ARG A 3 -14.49 26.45 -10.94
C ARG A 3 -14.37 25.84 -9.55
N TRP A 4 -14.46 26.66 -8.50
CA TRP A 4 -14.37 26.16 -7.12
C TRP A 4 -15.54 25.21 -6.79
N VAL A 5 -16.74 25.46 -7.35
CA VAL A 5 -17.88 24.56 -7.19
C VAL A 5 -17.57 23.20 -7.80
N VAL A 6 -17.02 23.18 -9.03
CA VAL A 6 -16.64 21.93 -9.71
C VAL A 6 -15.60 21.16 -8.88
N VAL A 7 -14.56 21.85 -8.40
CA VAL A 7 -13.48 21.23 -7.60
C VAL A 7 -14.03 20.65 -6.30
N THR A 8 -14.83 21.42 -5.56
CA THR A 8 -15.43 20.97 -4.29
C THR A 8 -16.33 19.76 -4.50
N VAL A 9 -17.14 19.75 -5.57
CA VAL A 9 -18.00 18.60 -5.90
C VAL A 9 -17.18 17.35 -6.18
N ILE A 10 -16.11 17.45 -6.98
CA ILE A 10 -15.23 16.30 -7.28
C ILE A 10 -14.58 15.76 -6.00
N ILE A 11 -14.07 16.63 -5.14
CA ILE A 11 -13.46 16.23 -3.86
C ILE A 11 -14.50 15.53 -2.97
N ALA A 12 -15.68 16.13 -2.81
CA ALA A 12 -16.73 15.56 -1.97
C ALA A 12 -17.21 14.19 -2.49
N LEU A 13 -17.36 14.03 -3.81
CA LEU A 13 -17.71 12.75 -4.42
C LEU A 13 -16.62 11.69 -4.20
N TYR A 14 -15.35 12.03 -4.39
CA TYR A 14 -14.24 11.12 -4.15
C TYR A 14 -14.17 10.67 -2.68
N LEU A 15 -14.28 11.62 -1.74
CA LEU A 15 -14.27 11.31 -0.31
C LEU A 15 -15.49 10.49 0.10
N GLY A 16 -16.68 10.82 -0.42
CA GLY A 16 -17.90 10.05 -0.19
C GLY A 16 -17.78 8.62 -0.70
N LEU A 17 -17.24 8.43 -1.90
CA LEU A 17 -17.01 7.10 -2.49
C LEU A 17 -16.00 6.28 -1.68
N THR A 18 -14.84 6.87 -1.34
CA THR A 18 -13.80 6.17 -0.57
C THR A 18 -14.26 5.79 0.83
N LEU A 19 -14.96 6.70 1.52
CA LEU A 19 -15.58 6.41 2.82
C LEU A 19 -16.62 5.28 2.71
N THR A 20 -17.48 5.34 1.70
CA THR A 20 -18.51 4.30 1.48
C THR A 20 -17.88 2.93 1.25
N ILE A 21 -16.82 2.84 0.43
CA ILE A 21 -16.07 1.60 0.22
C ILE A 21 -15.47 1.09 1.54
N GLY A 22 -14.85 1.98 2.33
CA GLY A 22 -14.29 1.63 3.63
C GLY A 22 -15.32 1.10 4.62
N LEU A 23 -16.49 1.76 4.71
CA LEU A 23 -17.59 1.32 5.57
C LEU A 23 -18.17 -0.02 5.12
N LEU A 24 -18.35 -0.24 3.82
CA LEU A 24 -18.83 -1.52 3.28
C LEU A 24 -17.84 -2.66 3.54
N ALA A 25 -16.54 -2.40 3.35
CA ALA A 25 -15.48 -3.36 3.65
C ALA A 25 -15.45 -3.70 5.15
N GLY A 26 -15.53 -2.68 6.03
CA GLY A 26 -15.54 -2.87 7.48
C GLY A 26 -16.76 -3.61 8.01
N ARG A 27 -17.92 -3.50 7.35
CA ARG A 27 -19.13 -4.26 7.71
C ARG A 27 -19.10 -5.71 7.27
N ARG A 28 -18.27 -6.05 6.28
CA ARG A 28 -18.14 -7.41 5.71
C ARG A 28 -16.86 -8.12 6.15
N SER A 29 -15.98 -7.46 6.91
CA SER A 29 -14.73 -8.04 7.36
C SER A 29 -14.96 -9.01 8.52
N THR A 30 -14.11 -10.03 8.60
CA THR A 30 -14.12 -10.99 9.69
C THR A 30 -13.65 -10.32 10.99
N HIS A 31 -14.24 -10.69 12.13
CA HIS A 31 -13.83 -10.26 13.48
C HIS A 31 -12.55 -10.95 13.97
N SER A 32 -11.56 -11.16 13.10
CA SER A 32 -10.28 -11.79 13.44
C SER A 32 -9.12 -10.82 13.19
N VAL A 33 -8.01 -10.99 13.92
CA VAL A 33 -6.80 -10.19 13.70
C VAL A 33 -6.27 -10.38 12.28
N THR A 34 -6.36 -11.59 11.73
CA THR A 34 -5.96 -11.87 10.34
C THR A 34 -6.88 -11.17 9.34
N GLY A 35 -8.19 -11.13 9.62
CA GLY A 35 -9.18 -10.41 8.82
C GLY A 35 -8.90 -8.91 8.79
N TYR A 36 -8.58 -8.33 9.94
CA TYR A 36 -8.27 -6.92 10.06
C TYR A 36 -6.93 -6.54 9.41
N VAL A 37 -5.86 -7.29 9.69
CA VAL A 37 -4.49 -6.94 9.26
C VAL A 37 -4.18 -7.42 7.84
N ALA A 38 -4.68 -8.59 7.46
CA ALA A 38 -4.30 -9.26 6.22
C ALA A 38 -5.50 -9.59 5.31
N ALA A 39 -6.69 -9.06 5.59
CA ALA A 39 -7.92 -9.31 4.82
C ALA A 39 -8.19 -10.82 4.63
N ASP A 40 -7.96 -11.62 5.67
CA ASP A 40 -8.05 -13.09 5.64
C ASP A 40 -7.19 -13.75 4.55
N ARG A 41 -6.17 -13.02 4.06
CA ARG A 41 -5.29 -13.43 2.96
C ARG A 41 -6.05 -13.71 1.66
N SER A 42 -7.18 -13.03 1.47
CA SER A 42 -8.11 -13.23 0.35
C SER A 42 -7.81 -12.37 -0.88
N PHE A 43 -6.98 -11.33 -0.74
CA PHE A 43 -6.69 -10.42 -1.85
C PHE A 43 -5.94 -11.14 -2.98
N GLY A 44 -6.56 -11.13 -4.18
CA GLY A 44 -5.93 -11.58 -5.40
C GLY A 44 -4.90 -10.59 -5.95
N LEU A 45 -4.29 -10.94 -7.08
CA LEU A 45 -3.19 -10.18 -7.69
C LEU A 45 -3.52 -8.70 -7.92
N LEU A 46 -4.70 -8.41 -8.51
CA LEU A 46 -5.09 -7.04 -8.86
C LEU A 46 -5.26 -6.14 -7.63
N VAL A 47 -5.97 -6.63 -6.62
CA VAL A 47 -6.17 -5.88 -5.37
C VAL A 47 -4.84 -5.67 -4.66
N MET A 48 -4.03 -6.73 -4.55
CA MET A 48 -2.69 -6.61 -3.95
C MET A 48 -1.79 -5.63 -4.70
N TYR A 49 -1.82 -5.63 -6.03
CA TYR A 49 -1.04 -4.69 -6.85
C TYR A 49 -1.36 -3.23 -6.50
N PHE A 50 -2.65 -2.87 -6.47
CA PHE A 50 -3.06 -1.52 -6.14
C PHE A 50 -2.80 -1.17 -4.67
N VAL A 51 -3.04 -2.10 -3.72
CA VAL A 51 -2.77 -1.87 -2.29
C VAL A 51 -1.29 -1.66 -2.03
N THR A 52 -0.43 -2.50 -2.62
CA THR A 52 1.03 -2.35 -2.50
C THR A 52 1.50 -1.05 -3.14
N GLY A 53 1.03 -0.73 -4.36
CA GLY A 53 1.37 0.54 -5.00
C GLY A 53 0.93 1.76 -4.19
N ALA A 54 -0.32 1.77 -3.71
CA ALA A 54 -0.84 2.84 -2.86
C ALA A 54 -0.05 3.00 -1.55
N SER A 55 0.47 1.91 -0.99
CA SER A 55 1.31 1.96 0.23
C SER A 55 2.70 2.55 -0.01
N VAL A 56 3.18 2.50 -1.26
CA VAL A 56 4.51 3.00 -1.65
C VAL A 56 4.45 4.48 -2.00
N PHE A 57 3.37 4.92 -2.64
CA PHE A 57 3.21 6.32 -3.02
C PHE A 57 2.85 7.19 -1.81
N SER A 58 3.59 8.27 -1.64
CA SER A 58 3.44 9.22 -0.53
C SER A 58 3.58 10.66 -1.03
N ALA A 59 3.55 11.64 -0.12
CA ALA A 59 3.81 13.04 -0.45
C ALA A 59 5.16 13.25 -1.17
N PHE A 60 6.15 12.38 -0.91
CA PHE A 60 7.40 12.39 -1.66
C PHE A 60 7.17 12.15 -3.16
N ALA A 61 6.35 11.18 -3.54
CA ALA A 61 6.12 10.86 -4.95
C ALA A 61 5.42 12.00 -5.71
N PHE A 62 4.49 12.71 -5.05
CA PHE A 62 3.68 13.74 -5.69
C PHE A 62 4.29 15.15 -5.65
N LEU A 63 4.96 15.52 -4.56
CA LEU A 63 5.56 16.87 -4.41
C LEU A 63 7.09 16.80 -4.45
N GLY A 64 7.68 15.86 -3.71
CA GLY A 64 9.14 15.75 -3.57
C GLY A 64 9.85 15.41 -4.88
N GLY A 65 9.43 14.34 -5.55
CA GLY A 65 10.02 13.85 -6.79
C GLY A 65 9.97 14.89 -7.92
N PRO A 66 8.80 15.46 -8.24
CA PRO A 66 8.70 16.52 -9.24
C PRO A 66 9.49 17.78 -8.87
N GLY A 67 9.48 18.20 -7.61
CA GLY A 67 10.30 19.34 -7.14
C GLY A 67 11.80 19.08 -7.28
N TRP A 68 12.22 17.84 -7.02
CA TRP A 68 13.60 17.40 -7.23
C TRP A 68 13.99 17.37 -8.71
N ALA A 69 13.11 16.87 -9.58
CA ALA A 69 13.30 16.89 -11.02
C ALA A 69 13.33 18.32 -11.58
N TYR A 70 12.48 19.21 -11.09
CA TYR A 70 12.47 20.62 -11.49
C TYR A 70 13.79 21.32 -11.13
N SER A 71 14.33 21.06 -9.94
CA SER A 71 15.55 21.72 -9.46
C SER A 71 16.86 21.10 -9.97
N ARG A 72 16.88 19.79 -10.28
CA ARG A 72 18.11 19.06 -10.64
C ARG A 72 18.07 18.33 -11.98
N GLY A 73 16.95 18.39 -12.70
CA GLY A 73 16.78 17.76 -14.00
C GLY A 73 17.03 16.25 -13.97
N ALA A 74 17.84 15.76 -14.91
CA ALA A 74 18.10 14.34 -15.12
C ALA A 74 18.70 13.61 -13.92
N ALA A 75 19.35 14.33 -12.99
CA ALA A 75 19.85 13.72 -11.76
C ALA A 75 18.72 13.04 -10.99
N ALA A 76 17.48 13.52 -11.07
CA ALA A 76 16.31 12.92 -10.41
C ALA A 76 15.95 11.50 -10.91
N PHE A 77 16.46 11.04 -12.04
CA PHE A 77 16.14 9.70 -12.57
C PHE A 77 16.60 8.55 -11.66
N TYR A 78 17.50 8.79 -10.70
CA TYR A 78 17.84 7.79 -9.70
C TYR A 78 16.61 7.31 -8.89
N ILE A 79 15.55 8.14 -8.80
CA ILE A 79 14.27 7.79 -8.17
C ILE A 79 13.62 6.59 -8.85
N LEU A 80 13.66 6.54 -10.18
CA LEU A 80 13.13 5.41 -10.94
C LEU A 80 13.98 4.16 -10.69
N ALA A 81 15.30 4.31 -10.65
CA ALA A 81 16.24 3.21 -10.44
C ALA A 81 16.05 2.56 -9.06
N TYR A 82 16.11 3.33 -7.96
CA TYR A 82 15.92 2.74 -6.63
C TYR A 82 14.47 2.32 -6.39
N GLY A 83 13.48 2.98 -7.02
CA GLY A 83 12.08 2.56 -6.93
C GLY A 83 11.86 1.17 -7.51
N ALA A 84 12.41 0.91 -8.71
CA ALA A 84 12.34 -0.40 -9.35
C ALA A 84 13.16 -1.46 -8.57
N LEU A 85 14.41 -1.14 -8.23
CA LEU A 85 15.29 -2.06 -7.52
C LEU A 85 14.82 -2.36 -6.10
N GLY A 86 14.24 -1.37 -5.40
CA GLY A 86 13.72 -1.53 -4.05
C GLY A 86 12.53 -2.49 -3.96
N MET A 87 11.81 -2.70 -5.07
CA MET A 87 10.73 -3.69 -5.15
C MET A 87 11.23 -5.10 -5.47
N ALA A 88 12.43 -5.25 -6.06
CA ALA A 88 12.95 -6.56 -6.45
C ALA A 88 13.00 -7.57 -5.29
N PRO A 89 13.44 -7.20 -4.05
CA PRO A 89 13.42 -8.13 -2.92
C PRO A 89 12.03 -8.64 -2.57
N PHE A 90 10.98 -7.85 -2.77
CA PHE A 90 9.60 -8.25 -2.45
C PHE A 90 9.11 -9.41 -3.33
N TYR A 91 9.58 -9.52 -4.57
CA TYR A 91 9.24 -10.65 -5.43
C TYR A 91 9.79 -11.99 -4.93
N TRP A 92 10.94 -11.98 -4.25
CA TRP A 92 11.54 -13.19 -3.67
C TRP A 92 11.11 -13.43 -2.22
N MET A 93 11.15 -12.38 -1.40
CA MET A 93 10.85 -12.46 0.03
C MET A 93 9.36 -12.52 0.30
N GLY A 94 8.55 -11.76 -0.46
CA GLY A 94 7.10 -11.65 -0.26
C GLY A 94 6.38 -13.01 -0.28
N PRO A 95 6.57 -13.87 -1.31
CA PRO A 95 5.95 -15.19 -1.35
C PRO A 95 6.35 -16.09 -0.18
N ARG A 96 7.63 -16.03 0.24
CA ARG A 96 8.15 -16.81 1.37
C ARG A 96 7.55 -16.35 2.70
N ILE A 97 7.52 -15.03 2.93
CA ILE A 97 6.91 -14.42 4.10
C ILE A 97 5.41 -14.73 4.15
N ALA A 98 4.71 -14.64 3.01
CA ALA A 98 3.29 -14.96 2.91
C ALA A 98 3.02 -16.45 3.21
N ALA A 99 3.90 -17.36 2.75
CA ALA A 99 3.80 -18.78 3.07
C ALA A 99 4.01 -19.06 4.56
N LEU A 100 5.01 -18.44 5.19
CA LEU A 100 5.24 -18.55 6.64
C LEU A 100 4.09 -17.96 7.44
N GLY A 101 3.57 -16.81 7.02
CA GLY A 101 2.39 -16.18 7.63
C GLY A 101 1.15 -17.07 7.55
N ARG A 102 0.92 -17.77 6.43
CA ARG A 102 -0.15 -18.77 6.31
C ARG A 102 0.06 -19.97 7.23
N ARG A 103 1.30 -20.48 7.31
CA ARG A 103 1.62 -21.69 8.09
C ARG A 103 1.57 -21.46 9.59
N HIS A 104 2.05 -20.32 10.06
CA HIS A 104 2.25 -20.04 11.48
C HIS A 104 1.29 -18.98 12.04
N GLY A 105 0.40 -18.44 11.21
CA GLY A 105 -0.55 -17.41 11.62
C GLY A 105 0.08 -16.03 11.83
N TYR A 106 1.31 -15.79 11.37
CA TYR A 106 1.94 -14.48 11.51
C TYR A 106 1.23 -13.41 10.68
N VAL A 107 1.06 -12.24 11.29
CA VAL A 107 0.44 -11.05 10.72
C VAL A 107 1.32 -9.81 10.90
N THR A 108 2.39 -9.88 11.70
CA THR A 108 3.38 -8.81 11.87
C THR A 108 4.79 -9.28 11.53
N GLN A 109 5.68 -8.33 11.22
CA GLN A 109 7.10 -8.61 11.02
C GLN A 109 7.78 -9.11 12.31
N ALA A 110 7.35 -8.60 13.48
CA ALA A 110 7.89 -9.04 14.77
C ALA A 110 7.64 -10.53 15.01
N GLN A 111 6.41 -11.02 14.74
CA GLN A 111 6.08 -12.44 14.86
C GLN A 111 6.91 -13.33 13.93
N LEU A 112 7.17 -12.86 12.70
CA LEU A 112 8.02 -13.57 11.75
C LEU A 112 9.46 -13.72 12.30
N ILE A 113 10.01 -12.65 12.88
CA ILE A 113 11.37 -12.63 13.41
C ILE A 113 11.48 -13.50 14.66
N THR A 114 10.61 -13.30 15.66
CA THR A 114 10.64 -14.07 16.91
C THR A 114 10.32 -15.54 16.70
N GLY A 115 9.47 -15.86 15.71
CA GLY A 115 9.19 -17.23 15.30
C GLY A 115 10.38 -17.95 14.66
N ARG A 116 11.31 -17.19 14.04
CA ARG A 116 12.52 -17.75 13.42
C ARG A 116 13.72 -17.76 14.37
N PHE A 117 13.85 -16.72 15.20
CA PHE A 117 14.93 -16.48 16.13
C PHE A 117 14.34 -16.24 17.52
N PRO A 118 14.05 -17.30 18.28
CA PRO A 118 13.55 -17.16 19.64
C PRO A 118 14.63 -16.48 20.50
N SER A 119 14.24 -15.42 21.21
CA SER A 119 15.05 -14.68 22.18
C SER A 119 15.03 -15.37 23.55
#